data_AF-A0A8B7K1Q4-F1
#
_entry.id   AF-A0A8B7K1Q4-F1
#
_cell.length_a   1.000
_cell.length_b   1.000
_cell.length_c   1.000
_cell.angle_alpha   90.00
_cell.angle_beta   90.00
_cell.angle_gamma   90.00
#
_symmetry.space_group_name_H-M   'P 1'
#
loop_
_entity.id
_entity.type
_entity.pdbx_description
1 polymer ?
#
loop_
_entity_poly.entity_id
_entity_poly.type
_entity_poly.pdbx_seq_one_letter_code
_entity_poly.pdbx_strand_id
1 'polypeptide(L)'
;MTGRRNGGMEAGSPGARERRDGASPSVISASLNVPKKDFTMREELQQRDVERWLGFITFLCEVFGTMRSSTGEPFRVLVCPIYTCLRELLQSQDVKEDAVLCCSMELQSTGRLLEEQLPEMMTELLAITRDKMLCPSESMLTRSLLLEVIELHANTWNPLTPTITQYYNKTIQKLTA
;
A
#
# COMPACT_ATOMS: atom_id res chain seq x y z
N MET A 1 -68.75 -24.21 -42.19
CA MET A 1 -68.54 -25.65 -42.45
C MET A 1 -67.42 -25.79 -43.47
N THR A 2 -66.59 -26.83 -43.32
CA THR A 2 -65.42 -27.27 -44.14
C THR A 2 -64.21 -26.32 -44.17
N GLY A 3 -62.96 -26.69 -43.82
CA GLY A 3 -62.38 -27.97 -43.45
C GLY A 3 -61.07 -28.24 -44.23
N ARG A 4 -59.92 -28.03 -43.57
CA ARG A 4 -58.57 -28.65 -43.69
C ARG A 4 -57.94 -29.02 -45.06
N ARG A 5 -56.65 -28.67 -45.19
CA ARG A 5 -55.43 -29.50 -45.53
C ARG A 5 -54.28 -28.52 -45.91
N ASN A 6 -52.99 -28.73 -45.75
CA ASN A 6 -52.14 -29.86 -45.35
C ASN A 6 -50.69 -29.37 -45.14
N GLY A 7 -49.87 -30.15 -44.42
CA GLY A 7 -48.41 -30.19 -44.52
C GLY A 7 -47.68 -29.63 -43.29
N GLY A 8 -46.93 -30.38 -42.49
CA GLY A 8 -46.46 -31.75 -42.62
C GLY A 8 -46.03 -32.29 -41.25
N MET A 9 -45.91 -33.61 -41.18
CA MET A 9 -45.57 -34.43 -40.03
C MET A 9 -44.37 -35.30 -40.41
N GLU A 10 -43.54 -35.64 -39.42
CA GLU A 10 -42.52 -36.72 -39.30
C GLU A 10 -41.20 -36.16 -38.74
N ALA A 11 -40.76 -36.48 -37.51
CA ALA A 11 -40.46 -37.77 -36.85
C ALA A 11 -38.98 -38.21 -37.03
N GLY A 12 -38.19 -37.94 -35.99
CA GLY A 12 -37.33 -38.90 -35.25
C GLY A 12 -36.24 -39.76 -35.93
N SER A 13 -35.01 -39.57 -35.39
CA SER A 13 -33.96 -40.57 -35.06
C SER A 13 -32.91 -40.96 -36.15
N PRO A 14 -31.74 -41.58 -35.81
CA PRO A 14 -31.03 -41.76 -34.52
C PRO A 14 -29.48 -41.54 -34.53
N GLY A 15 -28.89 -41.36 -33.34
CA GLY A 15 -27.64 -42.01 -32.86
C GLY A 15 -26.28 -41.75 -33.52
N ALA A 16 -25.35 -41.11 -32.79
CA ALA A 16 -23.92 -41.40 -32.88
C ALA A 16 -23.20 -41.11 -31.55
N ARG A 17 -22.19 -41.94 -31.30
CA ARG A 17 -21.60 -42.32 -30.02
C ARG A 17 -20.36 -41.48 -29.68
N GLU A 18 -20.20 -41.26 -28.38
CA GLU A 18 -19.02 -40.84 -27.62
C GLU A 18 -17.64 -41.04 -28.28
N ARG A 19 -16.83 -39.97 -28.32
CA ARG A 19 -15.37 -40.02 -28.08
C ARG A 19 -14.93 -38.78 -27.31
N ARG A 20 -14.52 -39.03 -26.07
CA ARG A 20 -13.61 -38.20 -25.26
C ARG A 20 -12.21 -38.30 -25.86
N ASP A 21 -11.54 -37.16 -25.95
CA ASP A 21 -10.14 -36.92 -25.54
C ASP A 21 -9.54 -35.74 -26.33
N GLY A 22 -8.92 -34.78 -25.63
CA GLY A 22 -7.94 -33.90 -26.26
C GLY A 22 -7.84 -32.44 -25.76
N ALA A 23 -7.28 -32.27 -24.56
CA ALA A 23 -6.41 -31.16 -24.13
C ALA A 23 -6.96 -29.71 -23.93
N SER A 24 -6.64 -29.20 -22.74
CA SER A 24 -6.97 -27.92 -22.10
C SER A 24 -6.41 -26.64 -22.75
N PRO A 25 -7.02 -25.47 -22.45
CA PRO A 25 -6.30 -24.23 -22.21
C PRO A 25 -6.37 -23.89 -20.71
N SER A 26 -5.46 -24.47 -19.93
CA SER A 26 -5.19 -24.07 -18.55
C SER A 26 -3.88 -23.31 -18.50
N VAL A 27 -3.95 -21.98 -18.52
CA VAL A 27 -3.01 -20.93 -18.04
C VAL A 27 -3.43 -19.65 -18.79
N ILE A 28 -3.91 -18.56 -18.20
CA ILE A 28 -3.32 -17.73 -17.15
C ILE A 28 -4.47 -17.06 -16.39
N SER A 29 -4.83 -17.59 -15.23
CA SER A 29 -5.43 -16.80 -14.15
C SER A 29 -4.71 -17.17 -12.87
N ALA A 30 -3.44 -16.76 -12.80
CA ALA A 30 -2.72 -16.75 -11.54
C ALA A 30 -3.38 -15.66 -10.66
N SER A 31 -4.46 -16.06 -9.98
CA SER A 31 -4.99 -15.33 -8.86
C SER A 31 -3.85 -15.20 -7.85
N LEU A 32 -3.34 -13.99 -7.66
CA LEU A 32 -2.41 -13.69 -6.58
C LEU A 32 -3.17 -13.82 -5.26
N ASN A 33 -3.37 -15.06 -4.81
CA ASN A 33 -3.67 -15.35 -3.41
C ASN A 33 -2.39 -15.07 -2.63
N VAL A 34 -2.19 -13.82 -2.22
CA VAL A 34 -1.29 -13.52 -1.11
C VAL A 34 -1.90 -14.19 0.12
N PRO A 35 -1.25 -15.18 0.75
CA PRO A 35 -1.83 -15.86 1.89
C PRO A 35 -2.04 -14.86 3.03
N LYS A 36 -3.21 -14.90 3.69
CA LYS A 36 -3.43 -14.25 5.01
C LYS A 36 -2.37 -14.62 6.06
N LYS A 37 -1.60 -15.69 5.80
CA LYS A 37 -0.46 -16.13 6.58
C LYS A 37 0.71 -15.12 6.59
N ASP A 38 0.85 -14.29 5.56
CA ASP A 38 1.87 -13.22 5.56
C ASP A 38 1.50 -12.06 6.48
N PHE A 39 0.21 -11.87 6.80
CA PHE A 39 -0.22 -10.86 7.77
C PHE A 39 0.08 -11.28 9.21
N THR A 40 -0.05 -12.57 9.55
CA THR A 40 0.26 -13.08 10.89
C THR A 40 1.76 -13.02 11.20
N MET A 41 2.62 -13.09 10.17
CA MET A 41 4.07 -12.93 10.32
C MET A 41 4.49 -11.47 10.63
N ARG A 42 3.63 -10.47 10.37
CA ARG A 42 3.96 -9.06 10.59
C ARG A 42 4.03 -8.69 12.06
N GLU A 43 3.09 -9.15 12.88
CA GLU A 43 3.11 -8.93 14.33
C GLU A 43 4.30 -9.66 15.00
N GLU A 44 4.67 -10.86 14.52
CA GLU A 44 5.83 -11.59 15.03
C GLU A 44 7.17 -10.95 14.61
N LEU A 45 7.25 -10.35 13.42
CA LEU A 45 8.42 -9.60 12.96
C LEU A 45 8.60 -8.29 13.72
N GLN A 46 7.51 -7.61 14.06
CA GLN A 46 7.53 -6.33 14.79
C GLN A 46 8.19 -6.45 16.17
N GLN A 47 8.11 -7.63 16.81
CA GLN A 47 8.75 -7.89 18.12
C GLN A 47 10.15 -8.51 18.05
N ARG A 48 10.55 -9.14 16.93
CA ARG A 48 11.82 -9.89 16.82
C ARG A 48 12.87 -9.25 15.91
N ASP A 49 12.48 -8.43 14.93
CA ASP A 49 13.41 -7.86 13.95
C ASP A 49 12.87 -6.57 13.31
N VAL A 50 13.05 -5.45 14.03
CA VAL A 50 12.63 -4.12 13.59
C VAL A 50 13.29 -3.75 12.25
N GLU A 51 14.54 -4.13 12.03
CA GLU A 51 15.27 -3.82 10.79
C GLU A 51 14.62 -4.50 9.59
N ARG A 52 14.20 -5.76 9.73
CA ARG A 52 13.49 -6.47 8.67
C ARG A 52 12.12 -5.86 8.37
N TRP A 53 11.41 -5.37 9.40
CA TRP A 53 10.15 -4.66 9.20
C TRP A 53 10.36 -3.35 8.46
N LEU A 54 11.34 -2.54 8.86
CA LEU A 54 11.68 -1.29 8.18
C LEU A 54 12.12 -1.54 6.74
N GLY A 55 12.99 -2.52 6.51
CA GLY A 55 13.40 -2.92 5.16
C GLY A 55 12.23 -3.35 4.28
N PHE A 56 11.21 -3.99 4.85
CA PHE A 56 9.99 -4.32 4.14
C PHE A 56 9.16 -3.08 3.77
N ILE A 57 8.99 -2.12 4.69
CA ILE A 57 8.29 -0.85 4.41
C ILE A 57 9.02 -0.09 3.30
N THR A 58 10.32 0.14 3.46
CA THR A 58 11.15 0.81 2.45
C THR A 58 11.06 0.10 1.11
N PHE A 59 11.13 -1.24 1.08
CA PHE A 59 10.96 -1.98 -0.16
C PHE A 59 9.61 -1.73 -0.85
N LEU A 60 8.51 -1.73 -0.08
CA LEU A 60 7.18 -1.43 -0.65
C LEU A 60 7.12 -0.01 -1.24
N CYS A 61 7.63 0.97 -0.50
CA CYS A 61 7.68 2.37 -0.93
C CYS A 61 8.55 2.54 -2.18
N GLU A 62 9.74 1.93 -2.23
CA GLU A 62 10.64 1.97 -3.38
C GLU A 62 10.04 1.32 -4.62
N VAL A 63 9.42 0.14 -4.48
CA VAL A 63 8.72 -0.52 -5.59
C VAL A 63 7.58 0.36 -6.10
N PHE A 64 6.79 0.95 -5.21
CA PHE A 64 5.70 1.83 -5.59
C PHE A 64 6.19 3.13 -6.25
N GLY A 65 7.23 3.74 -5.69
CA GLY A 65 7.85 4.98 -6.17
C GLY A 65 8.55 4.82 -7.52
N THR A 66 9.12 3.65 -7.79
CA THR A 66 9.98 3.42 -8.96
C THR A 66 9.29 2.64 -10.08
N MET A 67 8.59 1.54 -9.76
CA MET A 67 8.06 0.65 -10.79
C MET A 67 6.78 1.23 -11.42
N ARG A 68 6.64 1.06 -12.73
CA ARG A 68 5.47 1.49 -13.50
C ARG A 68 4.93 0.36 -14.37
N SER A 69 3.62 0.37 -14.58
CA SER A 69 2.95 -0.49 -15.55
C SER A 69 3.33 -0.10 -16.99
N SER A 70 2.86 -0.87 -17.97
CA SER A 70 2.99 -0.51 -19.39
C SER A 70 2.31 0.81 -19.76
N THR A 71 1.35 1.27 -18.95
CA THR A 71 0.67 2.56 -19.13
C THR A 71 1.33 3.70 -18.35
N GLY A 72 2.47 3.46 -17.69
CA GLY A 72 3.19 4.48 -16.94
C GLY A 72 2.62 4.76 -15.53
N GLU A 73 1.67 3.96 -15.06
CA GLU A 73 1.01 4.14 -13.76
C GLU A 73 1.71 3.33 -12.66
N PRO A 74 1.72 3.79 -11.39
CA PRO A 74 2.24 3.01 -10.27
C PRO A 74 1.34 1.79 -9.96
N PHE A 75 1.93 0.80 -9.29
CA PHE A 75 1.21 -0.42 -8.90
C PHE A 75 0.26 -0.16 -7.72
N ARG A 76 -0.99 0.23 -8.02
CA ARG A 76 -2.04 0.57 -7.04
C ARG A 76 -2.29 -0.49 -5.96
N VAL A 77 -2.01 -1.76 -6.25
CA VAL A 77 -2.13 -2.86 -5.29
C VAL A 77 -1.24 -2.68 -4.04
N LEU A 78 -0.18 -1.86 -4.14
CA LEU A 78 0.75 -1.59 -3.03
C LEU A 78 0.29 -0.45 -2.12
N VAL A 79 -0.66 0.39 -2.55
CA VAL A 79 -1.08 1.59 -1.81
C VAL A 79 -1.62 1.23 -0.43
N CYS A 80 -2.63 0.35 -0.36
CA CYS A 80 -3.21 -0.07 0.92
C CYS A 80 -2.20 -0.79 1.84
N PRO A 81 -1.37 -1.72 1.33
CA PRO A 81 -0.28 -2.30 2.12
C PRO A 81 0.67 -1.26 2.72
N ILE A 82 1.09 -0.24 1.97
CA ILE A 82 1.99 0.81 2.45
C ILE A 82 1.31 1.60 3.59
N TYR A 83 0.10 2.12 3.36
CA TYR A 83 -0.63 2.84 4.40
C TYR A 83 -0.86 2.00 5.66
N THR A 84 -1.12 0.70 5.50
CA THR A 84 -1.30 -0.21 6.63
C THR A 84 -0.02 -0.28 7.47
N CYS A 85 1.14 -0.47 6.83
CA CYS A 85 2.41 -0.52 7.56
C CYS A 85 2.74 0.80 8.27
N LEU A 86 2.53 1.94 7.59
CA LEU A 86 2.82 3.26 8.16
C LEU A 86 1.92 3.56 9.36
N ARG A 87 0.62 3.19 9.28
CA ARG A 87 -0.30 3.34 10.41
C ARG A 87 0.10 2.46 11.59
N GLU A 88 0.38 1.18 11.35
CA GLU A 88 0.82 0.24 12.40
C GLU A 88 2.10 0.74 13.11
N LEU A 89 3.05 1.28 12.35
CA LEU A 89 4.28 1.88 12.88
C LEU A 89 3.97 3.09 13.77
N LEU A 90 3.16 4.02 13.29
CA LEU A 90 2.84 5.25 14.03
C LEU A 90 1.89 5.01 15.21
N GLN A 91 1.09 3.95 15.21
CA GLN A 91 0.22 3.59 16.33
C GLN A 91 0.91 2.76 17.41
N SER A 92 2.08 2.17 17.12
CA SER A 92 2.85 1.40 18.09
C SER A 92 3.35 2.29 19.24
N GLN A 93 3.10 1.89 20.49
CA GLN A 93 3.53 2.65 21.68
C GLN A 93 5.04 2.63 21.89
N ASP A 94 5.69 1.51 21.56
CA ASP A 94 7.13 1.28 21.79
C ASP A 94 7.93 1.39 20.48
N VAL A 95 7.48 2.24 19.54
CA VAL A 95 8.21 2.44 18.29
C VAL A 95 9.54 3.13 18.56
N LYS A 96 10.60 2.62 17.95
CA LYS A 96 11.94 3.23 18.04
C LYS A 96 12.04 4.45 17.14
N GLU A 97 12.90 5.40 17.51
CA GLU A 97 13.11 6.62 16.73
C GLU A 97 13.59 6.34 15.30
N ASP A 98 14.42 5.31 15.08
CA ASP A 98 14.85 4.89 13.74
C ASP A 98 13.67 4.50 12.83
N ALA A 99 12.64 3.91 13.41
CA ALA A 99 11.43 3.55 12.67
C ALA A 99 10.61 4.79 12.30
N VAL A 100 10.55 5.78 13.20
CA VAL A 100 9.92 7.08 12.93
C VAL A 100 10.70 7.83 11.84
N LEU A 101 12.03 7.83 11.92
CA LEU A 101 12.90 8.43 10.90
C LEU A 101 12.69 7.78 9.53
N CYS A 102 12.67 6.45 9.47
CA CYS A 102 12.34 5.71 8.25
C CYS A 102 10.96 6.13 7.72
N CYS A 103 9.91 6.13 8.56
CA CYS A 103 8.58 6.59 8.17
C CYS A 103 8.58 8.01 7.59
N SER A 104 9.31 8.95 8.21
CA SER A 104 9.45 10.31 7.69
C SER A 104 10.13 10.33 6.32
N MET A 105 11.24 9.61 6.15
CA MET A 105 11.95 9.53 4.86
C MET A 105 11.07 8.95 3.75
N GLU A 106 10.34 7.86 4.04
CA GLU A 106 9.44 7.24 3.07
C GLU A 106 8.30 8.17 2.66
N LEU A 107 7.72 8.92 3.60
CA LEU A 107 6.68 9.90 3.32
C LEU A 107 7.22 11.11 2.53
N GLN A 108 8.42 11.58 2.82
CA GLN A 108 9.06 12.63 2.01
C GLN A 108 9.28 12.18 0.56
N SER A 109 9.65 10.91 0.35
CA SER A 109 9.90 10.34 -0.98
C SER A 109 8.61 10.01 -1.76
N THR A 110 7.65 9.37 -1.10
CA THR A 110 6.50 8.74 -1.77
C THR A 110 5.14 9.30 -1.37
N GLY A 111 5.08 10.19 -0.38
CA GLY A 111 3.84 10.71 0.21
C GLY A 111 2.90 11.35 -0.80
N ARG A 112 3.45 12.16 -1.72
CA ARG A 112 2.68 12.76 -2.82
C ARG A 112 2.01 11.69 -3.69
N LEU A 113 2.77 10.69 -4.11
CA LEU A 113 2.27 9.64 -5.00
C LEU A 113 1.20 8.80 -4.29
N LEU A 114 1.37 8.54 -2.99
CA LEU A 114 0.38 7.84 -2.16
C LEU A 114 -0.92 8.64 -2.02
N GLU A 115 -0.82 9.95 -1.76
CA GLU A 115 -1.99 10.84 -1.64
C GLU A 115 -2.75 10.95 -2.97
N GLU A 116 -2.04 11.05 -4.11
CA GLU A 116 -2.66 11.07 -5.44
C GLU A 116 -3.46 9.79 -5.74
N GLN A 117 -3.09 8.64 -5.15
CA GLN A 117 -3.85 7.40 -5.33
C GLN A 117 -5.06 7.30 -4.39
N LEU A 118 -4.91 7.63 -3.10
CA LEU A 118 -5.95 7.52 -2.07
C LEU A 118 -5.84 8.67 -1.03
N PRO A 119 -6.42 9.86 -1.30
CA PRO A 119 -6.31 11.04 -0.44
C PRO A 119 -6.91 10.85 0.96
N GLU A 120 -7.99 10.07 1.07
CA GLU A 120 -8.66 9.77 2.33
C GLU A 120 -7.74 9.03 3.31
N MET A 121 -6.91 8.11 2.80
CA MET A 121 -5.96 7.37 3.62
C MET A 121 -4.80 8.26 4.08
N MET A 122 -4.36 9.22 3.26
CA MET A 122 -3.37 10.22 3.69
C MET A 122 -3.92 11.10 4.81
N THR A 123 -5.19 11.50 4.71
CA THR A 123 -5.86 12.30 5.74
C THR A 123 -5.90 11.56 7.07
N GLU A 124 -6.27 10.27 7.06
CA GLU A 124 -6.24 9.42 8.25
C GLU A 124 -4.83 9.23 8.81
N LEU A 125 -3.84 9.00 7.94
CA LEU A 125 -2.45 8.84 8.36
C LEU A 125 -1.93 10.11 9.04
N LEU A 126 -2.23 11.30 8.51
CA LEU A 126 -1.81 12.56 9.13
C LEU A 126 -2.54 12.87 10.43
N ALA A 127 -3.75 12.36 10.65
CA ALA A 127 -4.39 12.41 11.95
C ALA A 127 -3.57 11.60 12.98
N ILE A 128 -3.19 10.37 12.62
CA ILE A 128 -2.34 9.51 13.46
C ILE A 128 -0.97 10.15 13.71
N THR A 129 -0.34 10.74 12.69
CA THR A 129 0.92 11.48 12.82
C THR A 129 0.82 12.61 13.83
N ARG A 130 -0.26 13.40 13.79
CA ARG A 130 -0.51 14.50 14.74
C ARG A 130 -0.73 13.96 16.16
N ASP A 131 -1.56 12.93 16.31
CA ASP A 131 -1.85 12.32 17.60
C ASP A 131 -0.57 11.77 18.24
N LYS A 132 0.28 11.09 17.46
CA LYS A 132 1.58 10.60 17.95
C LYS A 132 2.48 11.75 18.36
N MET A 133 2.68 12.75 17.50
CA MET A 133 3.52 13.93 17.79
C MET A 133 3.11 14.67 19.07
N LEU A 134 1.79 14.78 19.30
CA LEU A 134 1.24 15.45 20.48
C LEU A 134 1.29 14.59 21.76
N CYS A 135 1.58 13.30 21.66
CA CYS A 135 1.67 12.43 22.81
C CYS A 135 2.82 12.89 23.74
N PRO A 136 2.58 13.06 25.06
CA PRO A 136 3.61 13.55 25.99
C PRO A 136 4.83 12.63 26.12
N SER A 137 4.66 11.32 25.87
CA SER A 137 5.72 10.32 25.98
C SER A 137 6.75 10.36 24.84
N GLU A 138 6.43 11.00 23.72
CA GLU A 138 7.36 11.04 22.59
C GLU A 138 8.62 11.83 22.92
N SER A 139 9.70 11.57 22.19
CA SER A 139 10.94 12.33 22.28
C SER A 139 10.86 13.65 21.50
N MET A 140 11.88 14.50 21.65
CA MET A 140 12.00 15.68 20.78
C MET A 140 12.29 15.28 19.32
N LEU A 141 13.04 14.19 19.10
CA LEU A 141 13.39 13.73 17.76
C LEU A 141 12.15 13.27 17.00
N THR A 142 11.34 12.39 17.61
CA THR A 142 10.05 11.97 17.02
C THR A 142 9.19 13.18 16.69
N ARG A 143 9.07 14.15 17.61
CA ARG A 143 8.27 15.35 17.36
C ARG A 143 8.78 16.16 16.17
N SER A 144 10.09 16.39 16.07
CA SER A 144 10.69 17.12 14.96
C SER A 144 10.48 16.41 13.62
N LEU A 145 10.66 15.08 13.59
CA LEU A 145 10.49 14.26 12.39
C LEU A 145 9.04 14.27 11.88
N LEU A 146 8.06 14.17 12.79
CA LEU A 146 6.64 14.17 12.42
C LEU A 146 6.15 15.57 12.05
N LEU A 147 6.65 16.62 12.71
CA LEU A 147 6.31 18.00 12.36
C LEU A 147 6.82 18.38 10.97
N GLU A 148 8.03 17.96 10.61
CA GLU A 148 8.57 18.17 9.25
C GLU A 148 7.66 17.55 8.19
N VAL A 149 7.17 16.33 8.41
CA VAL A 149 6.23 15.65 7.49
C VAL A 149 4.90 16.41 7.41
N ILE A 150 4.38 16.90 8.54
CA ILE A 150 3.14 17.69 8.57
C ILE A 150 3.30 19.00 7.78
N GLU A 151 4.42 19.71 7.95
CA GLU A 151 4.72 20.93 7.19
C GLU A 151 4.92 20.65 5.71
N LEU A 152 5.57 19.54 5.37
CA LEU A 152 5.76 19.12 3.99
C LEU A 152 4.40 18.84 3.31
N HIS A 153 3.50 18.13 3.98
CA HIS A 153 2.13 17.93 3.50
C HIS A 153 1.37 19.26 3.36
N ALA A 154 1.47 20.14 4.35
CA ALA A 154 0.85 21.47 4.28
C ALA A 154 1.39 22.30 3.10
N ASN A 155 2.64 22.04 2.68
CA ASN A 155 3.25 22.59 1.48
C ASN A 155 2.98 21.74 0.22
N THR A 156 1.92 20.91 0.21
CA THR A 156 1.50 20.04 -0.90
C THR A 156 2.60 19.10 -1.42
N TRP A 157 3.43 18.60 -0.49
CA TRP A 157 4.62 17.79 -0.77
C TRP A 157 5.69 18.47 -1.64
N ASN A 158 5.61 19.78 -1.82
CA ASN A 158 6.70 20.52 -2.46
C ASN A 158 7.83 20.72 -1.45
N PRO A 159 9.10 20.80 -1.91
CA PRO A 159 10.23 21.07 -1.04
C PRO A 159 9.96 22.28 -0.13
N LEU A 160 10.24 22.11 1.16
CA LEU A 160 10.18 23.20 2.12
C LEU A 160 11.21 24.28 1.74
N THR A 161 11.01 25.50 2.25
CA THR A 161 11.96 26.58 2.00
C THR A 161 13.34 26.21 2.56
N PRO A 162 14.45 26.70 1.95
CA PRO A 162 15.79 26.38 2.43
C PRO A 162 16.02 26.69 3.91
N THR A 163 15.37 27.73 4.44
CA THR A 163 15.44 28.10 5.85
C THR A 163 14.78 27.05 6.75
N ILE A 164 13.60 26.55 6.36
CA ILE A 164 12.88 25.52 7.11
C ILE A 164 13.63 24.18 7.02
N THR A 165 14.08 23.77 5.83
CA THR A 165 14.91 22.57 5.67
C THR A 165 16.18 22.65 6.51
N GLN A 166 16.86 23.80 6.55
CA GLN A 166 18.03 23.98 7.39
C GLN A 166 17.71 23.88 8.89
N TYR A 167 16.55 24.38 9.32
CA TYR A 167 16.08 24.26 10.70
C TYR A 167 15.93 22.78 11.10
N TYR A 168 15.21 21.99 10.30
CA TYR A 168 15.02 20.56 10.57
C TYR A 168 16.33 19.78 10.53
N ASN A 169 17.16 19.98 9.50
CA ASN A 169 18.48 19.33 9.40
C ASN A 169 19.35 19.58 10.64
N LYS A 170 19.46 20.84 11.08
CA LYS A 170 20.24 21.19 12.28
C LYS A 170 19.64 20.59 13.56
N THR A 171 18.31 20.59 13.66
CA THR A 171 17.60 20.10 14.84
C THR A 171 17.73 18.59 14.96
N ILE A 172 17.45 17.87 13.88
CA ILE A 172 17.58 16.40 13.81
C ILE A 172 19.03 16.00 14.06
N GLN A 173 20.00 16.62 13.39
CA GLN A 173 21.43 16.33 13.61
C GLN A 173 21.85 16.50 15.07
N LYS A 174 21.33 17.52 15.76
CA LYS A 174 21.62 17.76 17.18
C LYS A 174 20.98 16.71 18.09
N LEU A 175 19.82 16.17 17.71
CA LEU A 175 19.06 15.19 18.50
C LEU A 175 19.54 13.75 18.28
N THR A 176 20.25 13.49 17.18
CA THR A 176 20.85 12.18 16.85
C THR A 176 22.33 12.04 17.23
N ALA A 177 22.96 13.11 17.74
CA ALA A 177 24.38 13.15 18.13
C ALA A 177 24.57 12.83 19.61
#